data_AF-A0A5J5W042-F1
#
_entry.id   AF-A0A5J5W042-F1
#
_cell.length_a   1.000
_cell.length_b   1.000
_cell.length_c   1.000
_cell.angle_alpha   90.00
_cell.angle_beta   90.00
_cell.angle_gamma   90.00
#
_symmetry.space_group_name_H-M   'P 1'
#
loop_
_entity.id
_entity.type
_entity.pdbx_description
1 polymer ?
#
loop_
_entity_poly.entity_id
_entity_poly.type
_entity_poly.pdbx_seq_one_letter_code
_entity_poly.pdbx_strand_id
1 'polypeptide(L)'
;MMEVSRREKEAGIVPDPDIDAYMKATWASRTLQTDYILKILGLDICAGTIVGDALQRGISGGQKKRVTTGEVIVGPIKTLFMDEITNGLDSSTAFQIVSCLQQLVHITDATLLVALLQPSPETFELFDDIILMAEGKILYHGPRDAVVEFFESCGFRCPQRKEIVDFLQEVLSKKDQAQYWYNTELPYSYFSADVFSEKFRASPLRKRIEEDLSEPYDKSQCHKNALSFNFYSVSRWEIFRACMSREVLLMRRNKYLLSSLQL
;
A
#
# COMPACT_ATOMS: atom_id res chain seq x y z
N MET A 1 4.16 -25.35 -0.89
CA MET A 1 5.38 -26.00 -1.42
C MET A 1 5.07 -27.07 -2.45
N MET A 2 4.49 -28.24 -2.08
CA MET A 2 4.14 -29.27 -3.09
C MET A 2 3.17 -28.76 -4.18
N GLU A 3 2.24 -27.88 -3.80
CA GLU A 3 1.23 -27.35 -4.73
C GLU A 3 1.77 -26.28 -5.69
N VAL A 4 2.76 -25.49 -5.25
CA VAL A 4 3.43 -24.48 -6.10
C VAL A 4 4.24 -25.20 -7.18
N SER A 5 5.04 -26.19 -6.77
CA SER A 5 5.80 -27.03 -7.70
C SER A 5 4.93 -27.90 -8.60
N ARG A 6 3.67 -28.19 -8.22
CA ARG A 6 2.69 -28.87 -9.09
C ARG A 6 2.19 -27.92 -10.18
N ARG A 7 1.80 -26.69 -9.82
CA ARG A 7 1.32 -25.66 -10.76
C ARG A 7 2.41 -25.16 -11.70
N GLU A 8 3.64 -25.00 -11.22
CA GLU A 8 4.81 -24.67 -12.05
C GLU A 8 5.04 -25.74 -13.13
N LYS A 9 4.92 -27.02 -12.75
CA LYS A 9 4.97 -28.14 -13.69
C LYS A 9 3.82 -28.16 -14.69
N GLU A 10 2.59 -27.88 -14.23
CA GLU A 10 1.40 -27.85 -15.09
C GLU A 10 1.40 -26.66 -16.06
N ALA A 11 1.97 -25.53 -15.65
CA ALA A 11 2.14 -24.35 -16.49
C ALA A 11 3.42 -24.36 -17.34
N GLY A 12 4.27 -25.39 -17.19
CA GLY A 12 5.57 -25.48 -17.89
C GLY A 12 6.56 -24.39 -17.47
N ILE A 13 6.33 -23.72 -16.34
CA ILE A 13 7.17 -22.65 -15.81
C ILE A 13 8.30 -23.33 -15.05
N VAL A 14 9.54 -23.13 -15.53
CA VAL A 14 10.74 -23.46 -14.74
C VAL A 14 11.00 -22.23 -13.87
N PRO A 15 10.68 -22.26 -12.56
CA PRO A 15 10.98 -21.14 -11.71
C PRO A 15 12.49 -20.96 -11.65
N ASP A 16 12.93 -19.70 -11.61
CA ASP A 16 14.34 -19.39 -11.43
C ASP A 16 14.82 -20.05 -10.12
N PRO A 17 15.89 -20.87 -10.16
CA PRO A 17 16.33 -21.66 -9.01
C PRO A 17 16.70 -20.80 -7.80
N ASP A 18 17.15 -19.56 -8.01
CA ASP A 18 17.48 -18.63 -6.92
C ASP A 18 16.19 -18.06 -6.29
N ILE A 19 15.18 -17.73 -7.10
CA ILE A 19 13.88 -17.23 -6.64
C ILE A 19 13.09 -18.33 -5.90
N ASP A 20 13.09 -19.56 -6.42
CA ASP A 20 12.41 -20.70 -5.80
C ASP A 20 13.08 -21.11 -4.48
N ALA A 21 14.41 -21.17 -4.44
CA ALA A 21 15.17 -21.37 -3.21
C ALA A 21 14.91 -20.26 -2.19
N TYR A 22 14.82 -19.00 -2.64
CA TYR A 22 14.53 -17.84 -1.81
C TYR A 22 13.10 -17.87 -1.24
N MET A 23 12.08 -18.16 -2.05
CA MET A 23 10.69 -18.27 -1.58
C MET A 23 10.53 -19.39 -0.57
N LYS A 24 11.23 -20.52 -0.77
CA LYS A 24 11.26 -21.65 0.17
C LYS A 24 12.00 -21.31 1.47
N ALA A 25 13.09 -20.55 1.40
CA ALA A 25 13.87 -20.13 2.57
C ALA A 25 13.16 -19.04 3.39
N THR A 26 12.49 -18.10 2.74
CA THR A 26 11.75 -17.00 3.37
C THR A 26 10.53 -17.52 4.15
N TRP A 27 9.84 -18.53 3.62
CA TRP A 27 8.76 -19.24 4.32
C TRP A 27 9.27 -20.07 5.52
N ALA A 28 10.46 -20.66 5.41
CA ALA A 28 11.01 -21.55 6.43
C ALA A 28 11.74 -20.80 7.55
N SER A 29 12.30 -19.61 7.29
CA SER A 29 13.13 -18.84 8.22
C SER A 29 12.54 -17.46 8.47
N ARG A 30 11.91 -17.28 9.64
CA ARG A 30 11.33 -16.00 10.08
C ARG A 30 12.33 -14.84 10.11
N THR A 31 13.62 -15.14 10.26
CA THR A 31 14.69 -14.13 10.25
C THR A 31 14.94 -13.61 8.83
N LEU A 32 14.86 -14.46 7.81
CA LEU A 32 15.13 -14.07 6.42
C LEU A 32 14.09 -13.09 5.87
N GLN A 33 12.81 -13.33 6.19
CA GLN A 33 11.72 -12.40 5.84
C GLN A 33 11.92 -11.03 6.52
N THR A 34 12.31 -11.03 7.79
CA THR A 34 12.55 -9.81 8.56
C THR A 34 13.75 -9.05 7.99
N ASP A 35 14.86 -9.73 7.70
CA ASP A 35 16.06 -9.12 7.12
C ASP A 35 15.79 -8.52 5.75
N TYR A 36 14.94 -9.16 4.95
CA TYR A 36 14.55 -8.64 3.66
C TYR A 36 13.70 -7.37 3.78
N ILE A 37 12.70 -7.38 4.66
CA ILE A 37 11.86 -6.21 4.91
C ILE A 37 12.70 -5.05 5.46
N LEU A 38 13.68 -5.31 6.32
CA LEU A 38 14.63 -4.31 6.79
C LEU A 38 15.41 -3.69 5.62
N LYS A 39 15.83 -4.49 4.63
CA LYS A 39 16.52 -3.98 3.43
C LYS A 39 15.60 -3.15 2.53
N ILE A 40 14.38 -3.62 2.22
CA ILE A 40 13.46 -2.87 1.36
C ILE A 40 13.10 -1.52 2.02
N LEU A 41 12.92 -1.50 3.34
CA LEU A 41 12.66 -0.26 4.08
C LEU A 41 13.91 0.60 4.31
N GLY A 42 15.10 0.17 3.90
CA GLY A 42 16.36 0.87 4.18
C GLY A 42 16.64 1.06 5.67
N LEU A 43 16.27 0.07 6.48
CA LEU A 43 16.45 -0.03 7.93
C LEU A 43 17.63 -0.94 8.31
N ASP A 44 18.25 -1.60 7.34
CA ASP A 44 19.41 -2.46 7.52
C ASP A 44 20.58 -1.74 8.21
N ILE A 45 20.82 -0.48 7.85
CA ILE A 45 21.85 0.38 8.47
C ILE A 45 21.62 0.63 9.96
N CYS A 46 20.38 0.50 10.45
CA CYS A 46 20.01 0.74 11.85
C CYS A 46 19.43 -0.50 12.54
N ALA A 47 19.55 -1.69 11.96
CA ALA A 47 18.96 -2.93 12.49
C ALA A 47 19.45 -3.28 13.92
N GLY A 48 20.68 -2.90 14.26
CA GLY A 48 21.27 -3.09 15.59
C GLY A 48 21.05 -1.91 16.55
N THR A 49 20.43 -0.82 16.10
CA THR A 49 20.25 0.41 16.89
C THR A 49 18.95 0.36 17.69
N ILE A 50 18.97 0.91 18.91
CA ILE A 50 17.75 1.04 19.71
C ILE A 50 16.79 2.05 19.05
N VAL A 51 15.49 1.75 19.07
CA VAL A 51 14.46 2.66 18.53
C VAL A 51 14.44 3.98 19.31
N GLY A 52 14.60 3.91 20.63
CA GLY A 52 14.62 5.07 21.52
C GLY A 52 13.25 5.72 21.72
N ASP A 53 13.16 6.55 22.75
CA ASP A 53 11.95 7.26 23.17
C ASP A 53 12.26 8.77 23.38
N ALA A 54 11.43 9.48 24.15
CA ALA A 54 11.63 10.90 24.45
C ALA A 54 12.82 11.16 25.39
N LEU A 55 13.21 10.18 26.20
CA LEU A 55 14.26 10.29 27.22
C LEU A 55 15.59 9.72 26.71
N GLN A 56 15.54 8.68 25.87
CA GLN A 56 16.70 8.01 25.29
C GLN A 56 16.68 8.13 23.77
N ARG A 57 17.69 8.83 23.24
CA ARG A 57 17.87 8.99 21.79
C ARG A 57 18.12 7.64 21.12
N GLY A 58 17.43 7.40 20.00
CA GLY A 58 17.57 6.21 19.17
C GLY A 58 17.54 6.58 17.69
N ILE A 59 16.84 5.79 16.88
CA ILE A 59 16.66 6.02 15.44
C ILE A 59 15.87 7.32 15.15
N SER A 60 16.01 7.85 13.94
CA SER A 60 15.33 9.08 13.51
C SER A 60 13.81 8.90 13.41
N GLY A 61 13.04 10.00 13.41
CA GLY A 61 11.57 9.95 13.28
C GLY A 61 11.09 9.21 12.03
N GLY A 62 11.72 9.48 10.87
CA GLY A 62 11.42 8.78 9.63
C GLY A 62 11.79 7.29 9.67
N GLN A 63 12.87 6.92 10.38
CA GLN A 63 13.19 5.51 10.63
C GLN A 63 12.15 4.84 11.54
N LYS A 64 11.63 5.52 12.58
CA LYS A 64 10.55 5.00 13.43
C LYS A 64 9.29 4.71 12.62
N LYS A 65 8.87 5.62 11.73
CA LYS A 65 7.69 5.41 10.87
C LYS A 65 7.88 4.21 9.93
N ARG A 66 9.07 4.06 9.35
CA ARG A 66 9.43 2.88 8.54
C ARG A 66 9.41 1.58 9.34
N VAL A 67 9.90 1.59 10.60
CA VAL A 67 9.81 0.42 11.48
C VAL A 67 8.36 0.03 11.77
N THR A 68 7.48 1.00 12.07
CA THR A 68 6.04 0.74 12.25
C THR A 68 5.40 0.17 10.99
N THR A 69 5.78 0.67 9.82
CA THR A 69 5.33 0.11 8.54
C THR A 69 5.84 -1.34 8.39
N GLY A 70 7.11 -1.58 8.71
CA GLY A 70 7.76 -2.89 8.78
C GLY A 70 6.98 -3.89 9.63
N GLU A 71 6.58 -3.49 10.84
CA GLU A 71 5.80 -4.32 11.75
C GLU A 71 4.48 -4.80 11.13
N VAL A 72 3.82 -3.93 10.35
CA VAL A 72 2.56 -4.26 9.67
C VAL A 72 2.80 -5.19 8.47
N ILE A 73 3.90 -5.03 7.73
CA ILE A 73 4.16 -5.82 6.51
C ILE A 73 4.87 -7.16 6.77
N VAL A 74 5.51 -7.33 7.93
CA VAL A 74 6.16 -8.60 8.30
C VAL A 74 5.10 -9.67 8.54
N GLY A 75 5.04 -10.63 7.62
CA GLY A 75 4.15 -11.80 7.72
C GLY A 75 3.68 -12.28 6.34
N PRO A 76 2.91 -13.37 6.29
CA PRO A 76 2.34 -13.87 5.04
C PRO A 76 1.12 -13.03 4.62
N ILE A 77 1.34 -11.76 4.29
CA ILE A 77 0.27 -10.83 3.93
C ILE A 77 0.16 -10.74 2.41
N LYS A 78 -1.05 -10.98 1.91
CA LYS A 78 -1.39 -10.87 0.49
C LYS A 78 -2.19 -9.62 0.15
N THR A 79 -2.76 -8.96 1.14
CA THR A 79 -3.56 -7.74 0.97
C THR A 79 -3.25 -6.76 2.09
N LEU A 80 -2.81 -5.55 1.74
CA LEU A 80 -2.47 -4.49 2.66
C LEU A 80 -3.41 -3.31 2.48
N PHE A 81 -3.95 -2.82 3.59
CA PHE A 81 -4.80 -1.63 3.63
C PHE A 81 -4.11 -0.60 4.53
N MET A 82 -3.83 0.57 3.97
CA MET A 82 -3.02 1.59 4.62
C MET A 82 -3.71 2.94 4.55
N ASP A 83 -3.80 3.61 5.69
CA ASP A 83 -4.40 4.95 5.79
C ASP A 83 -3.38 5.93 6.38
N GLU A 84 -3.34 7.14 5.82
CA GLU A 84 -2.48 8.26 6.25
C GLU A 84 -0.99 7.92 6.46
N ILE A 85 -0.41 6.99 5.68
CA ILE A 85 0.98 6.54 5.90
C ILE A 85 2.03 7.62 5.66
N THR A 86 1.72 8.60 4.81
CA THR A 86 2.60 9.73 4.47
C THR A 86 2.34 10.97 5.32
N ASN A 87 1.31 10.98 6.17
CA ASN A 87 0.95 12.16 6.95
C ASN A 87 2.05 12.52 7.98
N GLY A 88 2.42 13.80 8.01
CA GLY A 88 3.49 14.32 8.86
C GLY A 88 4.92 13.97 8.41
N LEU A 89 5.10 13.47 7.18
CA LEU A 89 6.41 13.21 6.58
C LEU A 89 6.76 14.29 5.55
N ASP A 90 8.05 14.51 5.34
CA ASP A 90 8.53 15.26 4.18
C ASP A 90 8.34 14.45 2.89
N SER A 91 8.23 15.14 1.75
CA SER A 91 7.95 14.52 0.45
C SER A 91 8.96 13.44 0.06
N SER A 92 10.24 13.60 0.44
CA SER A 92 11.27 12.62 0.10
C SER A 92 11.13 11.32 0.89
N THR A 93 10.84 11.41 2.20
CA THR A 93 10.57 10.25 3.03
C THR A 93 9.26 9.56 2.62
N ALA A 94 8.23 10.33 2.30
CA ALA A 94 6.96 9.80 1.81
C ALA A 94 7.15 8.98 0.52
N PHE A 95 7.85 9.54 -0.46
CA PHE A 95 8.17 8.86 -1.72
C PHE A 95 8.94 7.55 -1.49
N GLN A 96 9.96 7.57 -0.62
CA GLN A 96 10.73 6.37 -0.29
C GLN A 96 9.87 5.26 0.32
N ILE A 97 8.93 5.61 1.20
CA ILE A 97 8.01 4.63 1.80
C ILE A 97 7.09 4.04 0.74
N VAL A 98 6.49 4.88 -0.11
CA VAL A 98 5.55 4.40 -1.15
C VAL A 98 6.29 3.53 -2.18
N SER A 99 7.51 3.93 -2.58
CA SER A 99 8.34 3.14 -3.50
C SER A 99 8.72 1.77 -2.91
N CYS A 100 9.05 1.73 -1.61
CA CYS A 100 9.30 0.48 -0.89
C CYS A 100 8.07 -0.43 -0.89
N LEU A 101 6.88 0.12 -0.66
CA LEU A 101 5.63 -0.63 -0.66
C LEU A 101 5.28 -1.15 -2.06
N GLN A 102 5.48 -0.34 -3.10
CA GLN A 102 5.29 -0.75 -4.49
C GLN A 102 6.21 -1.93 -4.84
N GLN A 103 7.48 -1.87 -4.48
CA GLN A 103 8.42 -2.97 -4.69
C GLN A 103 7.97 -4.24 -3.94
N LEU A 104 7.49 -4.10 -2.71
CA LEU A 104 6.96 -5.23 -1.94
C LEU A 104 5.77 -5.88 -2.65
N VAL A 105 4.82 -5.09 -3.13
CA VAL A 105 3.64 -5.56 -3.88
C VAL A 105 4.06 -6.36 -5.11
N HIS A 106 4.97 -5.81 -5.93
CA HIS A 106 5.40 -6.45 -7.17
C HIS A 106 6.19 -7.76 -6.93
N ILE A 107 6.99 -7.82 -5.87
CA ILE A 107 7.83 -8.99 -5.57
C ILE A 107 7.02 -10.10 -4.90
N THR A 108 6.10 -9.72 -4.01
CA THR A 108 5.34 -10.69 -3.21
C THR A 108 4.01 -11.09 -3.83
N ASP A 109 3.65 -10.48 -4.96
CA ASP A 109 2.34 -10.63 -5.61
C ASP A 109 1.23 -10.39 -4.59
N ALA A 110 1.28 -9.21 -3.96
CA ALA A 110 0.36 -8.74 -2.94
C ALA A 110 -0.42 -7.53 -3.46
N THR A 111 -1.63 -7.30 -2.93
CA THR A 111 -2.44 -6.12 -3.25
C THR A 111 -2.27 -5.06 -2.18
N LEU A 112 -2.03 -3.81 -2.56
CA LEU A 112 -1.97 -2.67 -1.65
C LEU A 112 -3.06 -1.66 -2.02
N LEU A 113 -3.88 -1.31 -1.02
CA LEU A 113 -4.78 -0.16 -1.10
C LEU A 113 -4.33 0.88 -0.10
N VAL A 114 -4.02 2.08 -0.57
CA VAL A 114 -3.53 3.17 0.26
C VAL A 114 -4.34 4.45 0.03
N ALA A 115 -4.71 5.12 1.12
CA ALA A 115 -5.23 6.48 1.08
C ALA A 115 -4.10 7.48 1.30
N LEU A 116 -3.88 8.37 0.33
CA LEU A 116 -2.87 9.42 0.39
C LEU A 116 -3.54 10.80 0.40
N LEU A 117 -3.13 11.64 1.36
CA LEU A 117 -3.49 13.06 1.38
C LEU A 117 -2.49 13.84 0.52
N GLN A 118 -2.94 14.35 -0.62
CA GLN A 118 -2.17 15.22 -1.53
C GLN A 118 -0.76 14.66 -1.87
N PRO A 119 -0.67 13.55 -2.63
CA PRO A 119 0.62 12.98 -3.00
C PRO A 119 1.43 13.94 -3.87
N SER A 120 2.76 13.86 -3.77
CA SER A 120 3.63 14.54 -4.75
C SER A 120 3.45 13.89 -6.14
N PRO A 121 3.74 14.61 -7.24
CA PRO A 121 3.68 14.04 -8.58
C PRO A 121 4.49 12.75 -8.70
N GLU A 122 5.70 12.72 -8.14
CA GLU A 122 6.56 11.53 -8.17
C GLU A 122 5.94 10.35 -7.43
N THR A 123 5.24 10.62 -6.32
CA THR A 123 4.56 9.59 -5.54
C THR A 123 3.32 9.06 -6.28
N PHE A 124 2.60 9.94 -6.97
CA PHE A 124 1.44 9.58 -7.78
C PHE A 124 1.82 8.64 -8.93
N GLU A 125 2.99 8.85 -9.56
CA GLU A 125 3.50 8.00 -10.65
C GLU A 125 3.81 6.55 -10.21
N LEU A 126 3.90 6.27 -8.91
CA LEU A 126 4.17 4.92 -8.40
C LEU A 126 2.93 4.01 -8.39
N PHE A 127 1.73 4.54 -8.65
CA PHE A 127 0.49 3.78 -8.60
C PHE A 127 0.07 3.24 -9.96
N ASP A 128 -0.35 1.97 -9.97
CA ASP A 128 -0.93 1.31 -11.14
C ASP A 128 -2.37 1.80 -11.38
N ASP A 129 -3.18 1.75 -10.33
CA ASP A 129 -4.60 2.14 -10.34
C ASP A 129 -4.89 3.28 -9.35
N ILE A 130 -5.92 4.06 -9.66
CA ILE A 130 -6.38 5.19 -8.85
C ILE A 130 -7.87 5.04 -8.57
N ILE A 131 -8.25 5.30 -7.32
CA ILE A 131 -9.63 5.50 -6.92
C ILE A 131 -9.80 6.96 -6.51
N LEU A 132 -10.56 7.72 -7.30
CA LEU A 132 -10.89 9.10 -6.99
C LEU A 132 -12.26 9.17 -6.34
N MET A 133 -12.34 9.77 -5.15
CA MET A 133 -13.57 9.89 -4.37
C MET A 133 -13.84 11.33 -3.97
N ALA A 134 -15.12 11.72 -4.02
CA ALA A 134 -15.61 12.96 -3.42
C ALA A 134 -17.03 12.75 -2.89
N GLU A 135 -17.36 13.37 -1.75
CA GLU A 135 -18.71 13.32 -1.16
C GLU A 135 -19.25 11.89 -0.98
N GLY A 136 -18.38 10.94 -0.66
CA GLY A 136 -18.73 9.52 -0.49
C GLY A 136 -19.02 8.76 -1.80
N LYS A 137 -18.74 9.36 -2.97
CA LYS A 137 -18.96 8.77 -4.29
C LYS A 137 -17.64 8.48 -4.97
N ILE A 138 -17.60 7.39 -5.75
CA ILE A 138 -16.49 7.09 -6.65
C ILE A 138 -16.72 7.87 -7.94
N LEU A 139 -15.76 8.71 -8.27
CA LEU A 139 -15.72 9.55 -9.46
C LEU A 139 -14.91 8.90 -10.57
N TYR A 140 -13.91 8.10 -10.20
CA TYR A 140 -13.08 7.34 -11.11
C TYR A 140 -12.47 6.14 -10.37
N HIS A 141 -12.37 5.00 -11.05
CA HIS A 141 -11.61 3.83 -10.61
C HIS A 141 -11.01 3.14 -11.84
N GLY A 142 -9.70 3.03 -11.88
CA GLY A 142 -8.99 2.32 -12.95
C GLY A 142 -7.53 2.80 -13.10
N PRO A 143 -6.89 2.48 -14.22
CA PRO A 143 -5.46 2.76 -14.44
C PRO A 143 -5.13 4.23 -14.29
N ARG A 144 -3.99 4.55 -13.68
CA ARG A 144 -3.51 5.94 -13.54
C ARG A 144 -3.46 6.65 -14.90
N ASP A 145 -2.93 5.99 -15.92
CA ASP A 145 -2.73 6.59 -17.25
C ASP A 145 -4.04 6.97 -17.96
N ALA A 146 -5.15 6.29 -17.65
CA ALA A 146 -6.44 6.53 -18.28
C ALA A 146 -7.28 7.62 -17.58
N VAL A 147 -6.82 8.13 -16.43
CA VAL A 147 -7.60 9.12 -15.65
C VAL A 147 -7.78 10.43 -16.41
N VAL A 148 -6.75 10.89 -17.12
CA VAL A 148 -6.80 12.15 -17.87
C VAL A 148 -7.77 12.02 -19.04
N GLU A 149 -7.71 10.91 -19.79
CA GLU A 149 -8.62 10.62 -20.90
C GLU A 149 -10.10 10.58 -20.43
N PHE A 150 -10.35 10.01 -19.25
CA PHE A 150 -11.70 10.02 -18.67
C PHE A 150 -12.22 11.44 -18.44
N PHE A 151 -11.42 12.34 -17.85
CA PHE A 151 -11.83 13.73 -17.64
C PHE A 151 -11.94 14.52 -18.96
N GLU A 152 -11.10 14.22 -19.94
CA GLU A 152 -11.22 14.79 -21.30
C GLU A 152 -12.55 14.39 -21.96
N SER A 153 -12.98 13.13 -21.80
CA SER A 153 -14.30 12.66 -22.28
C SER A 153 -15.48 13.36 -21.59
N CYS A 154 -15.25 13.91 -20.40
CA CYS A 154 -16.22 14.73 -19.67
C CYS A 154 -16.20 16.21 -20.08
N GLY A 155 -15.26 16.63 -20.95
CA GLY A 155 -15.11 18.01 -21.42
C GLY A 155 -14.03 18.83 -20.69
N PHE A 156 -13.25 18.20 -19.80
CA PHE A 156 -12.21 18.85 -19.01
C PHE A 156 -10.81 18.45 -19.49
N ARG A 157 -9.98 19.41 -19.87
CA ARG A 157 -8.61 19.13 -20.33
C ARG A 157 -7.58 19.62 -19.33
N CYS A 158 -6.62 18.76 -19.00
CA CYS A 158 -5.46 19.12 -18.21
C CYS A 158 -4.49 20.00 -19.03
N PRO A 159 -4.10 21.20 -18.55
CA PRO A 159 -3.09 22.02 -19.21
C PRO A 159 -1.70 21.37 -19.18
N GLN A 160 -0.89 21.57 -20.22
CA GLN A 160 0.45 20.94 -20.35
C GLN A 160 1.44 21.28 -19.23
N ARG A 161 1.27 22.42 -18.54
CA ARG A 161 2.17 22.88 -17.48
C ARG A 161 1.65 22.57 -16.07
N LYS A 162 0.51 21.90 -15.97
CA LYS A 162 -0.16 21.62 -14.70
C LYS A 162 0.07 20.16 -14.34
N GLU A 163 0.41 19.92 -13.08
CA GLU A 163 0.54 18.57 -12.56
C GLU A 163 -0.82 17.86 -12.53
N ILE A 164 -0.85 16.58 -12.90
CA ILE A 164 -2.09 15.79 -12.98
C ILE A 164 -2.77 15.74 -11.61
N VAL A 165 -2.01 15.57 -10.53
CA VAL A 165 -2.55 15.50 -9.16
C VAL A 165 -3.32 16.77 -8.80
N ASP A 166 -2.78 17.94 -9.14
CA ASP A 166 -3.44 19.22 -8.89
C ASP A 166 -4.70 19.36 -9.76
N PHE A 167 -4.60 19.00 -11.04
CA PHE A 167 -5.74 18.99 -11.95
C PHE A 167 -6.89 18.15 -11.41
N LEU A 168 -6.61 16.93 -10.93
CA LEU A 168 -7.61 16.02 -10.36
C LEU A 168 -8.27 16.59 -9.09
N GLN A 169 -7.57 17.41 -8.29
CA GLN A 169 -8.16 18.07 -7.14
C GLN A 169 -8.99 19.29 -7.55
N GLU A 170 -8.47 20.12 -8.44
CA GLU A 170 -9.10 21.38 -8.84
C GLU A 170 -10.30 21.18 -9.76
N VAL A 171 -10.32 20.13 -10.59
CA VAL A 171 -11.48 19.79 -11.44
C VAL A 171 -12.70 19.40 -10.61
N LEU A 172 -12.52 18.99 -9.35
CA LEU A 172 -13.60 18.71 -8.41
C LEU A 172 -14.03 19.95 -7.61
N SER A 173 -13.18 20.99 -7.56
CA SER A 173 -13.45 22.23 -6.87
C SER A 173 -14.42 23.12 -7.67
N LYS A 174 -15.50 23.57 -7.02
CA LYS A 174 -16.45 24.53 -7.63
C LYS A 174 -15.80 25.85 -8.06
N LYS A 175 -14.71 26.25 -7.41
CA LYS A 175 -14.01 27.52 -7.70
C LYS A 175 -13.14 27.40 -8.96
N ASP A 176 -12.54 26.23 -9.15
CA ASP A 176 -11.41 26.03 -10.07
C ASP A 176 -11.77 25.15 -11.26
N GLN A 177 -12.96 24.53 -11.30
CA GLN A 177 -13.36 23.65 -12.39
C GLN A 177 -13.52 24.38 -13.73
N ALA A 178 -13.95 25.65 -13.72
CA ALA A 178 -14.26 26.41 -14.94
C ALA A 178 -13.05 26.65 -15.86
N GLN A 179 -11.84 26.78 -15.31
CA GLN A 179 -10.61 26.99 -16.09
C GLN A 179 -10.19 25.77 -16.92
N TYR A 180 -10.71 24.58 -16.59
CA TYR A 180 -10.40 23.34 -17.30
C TYR A 180 -11.39 23.00 -18.40
N TRP A 181 -12.46 23.78 -18.55
CA TRP A 181 -13.48 23.56 -19.56
C TRP A 181 -12.92 23.84 -20.95
N TYR A 182 -12.81 22.79 -21.77
CA TYR A 182 -12.26 22.89 -23.12
C TYR A 182 -13.33 22.85 -24.22
N ASN A 183 -14.54 22.37 -23.90
CA ASN A 183 -15.57 22.22 -24.93
C ASN A 183 -16.09 23.58 -25.43
N THR A 184 -15.81 23.87 -26.70
CA THR A 184 -16.21 25.11 -27.37
C THR A 184 -17.69 25.13 -27.80
N GLU A 185 -18.34 23.97 -27.86
CA GLU A 185 -19.72 23.84 -28.36
C GLU A 185 -20.77 24.03 -27.27
N LEU A 186 -20.41 23.73 -26.01
CA LEU A 186 -21.32 23.77 -24.87
C LEU A 186 -20.87 24.82 -23.85
N PRO A 187 -21.79 25.64 -23.31
CA PRO A 187 -21.47 26.55 -22.22
C PRO A 187 -21.06 25.76 -20.98
N TYR A 188 -20.08 26.27 -20.25
CA TYR A 188 -19.66 25.70 -18.99
C TYR A 188 -20.83 25.66 -17.99
N SER A 189 -20.99 24.51 -17.34
CA SER A 189 -21.82 24.34 -16.16
C SER A 189 -21.03 23.54 -15.13
N TYR A 190 -21.26 23.81 -13.84
CA TYR A 190 -20.56 23.11 -12.78
C TYR A 190 -20.99 21.64 -12.74
N PHE A 191 -20.03 20.73 -12.86
CA PHE A 191 -20.21 19.29 -12.69
C PHE A 191 -19.99 18.96 -11.22
N SER A 192 -21.07 18.54 -10.54
CA SER A 192 -20.99 18.04 -9.17
C SER A 192 -20.38 16.64 -9.13
N ALA A 193 -20.05 16.18 -7.92
CA ALA A 193 -19.62 14.80 -7.69
C ALA A 193 -20.64 13.77 -8.20
N ASP A 194 -21.94 14.07 -8.15
CA ASP A 194 -23.00 13.23 -8.74
C ASP A 194 -22.83 13.06 -10.25
N VAL A 195 -22.66 14.17 -10.97
CA VAL A 195 -22.54 14.15 -12.43
C VAL A 195 -21.32 13.34 -12.86
N PHE A 196 -20.18 13.53 -12.20
CA PHE A 196 -18.99 12.73 -12.46
C PHE A 196 -19.19 11.26 -12.14
N SER A 197 -19.86 10.93 -11.03
CA SER A 197 -20.16 9.55 -10.67
C SER A 197 -21.09 8.87 -11.68
N GLU A 198 -22.10 9.58 -12.20
CA GLU A 198 -22.97 9.09 -13.28
C GLU A 198 -22.21 8.88 -14.58
N LYS A 199 -21.33 9.82 -14.96
CA LYS A 199 -20.45 9.69 -16.13
C LYS A 199 -19.51 8.50 -16.00
N PHE A 200 -18.93 8.30 -14.82
CA PHE A 200 -18.10 7.14 -14.53
C PHE A 200 -18.89 5.84 -14.62
N ARG A 201 -20.11 5.81 -14.06
CA ARG A 201 -21.00 4.64 -14.19
C ARG A 201 -21.33 4.28 -15.63
N ALA A 202 -21.46 5.28 -16.50
CA ALA A 202 -21.70 5.07 -17.92
C ALA A 202 -20.43 4.67 -18.71
N SER A 203 -19.24 4.88 -18.14
CA SER A 203 -17.97 4.66 -18.83
C SER A 203 -17.68 3.17 -19.12
N PRO A 204 -16.91 2.85 -20.17
CA PRO A 204 -16.48 1.48 -20.44
C PRO A 204 -15.63 0.88 -19.32
N LEU A 205 -14.84 1.71 -18.62
CA LEU A 205 -13.99 1.29 -17.51
C LEU A 205 -14.83 0.67 -16.39
N ARG A 206 -15.93 1.33 -16.01
CA ARG A 206 -16.84 0.80 -14.99
C ARG A 206 -17.47 -0.52 -15.42
N LYS A 207 -17.87 -0.66 -16.68
CA LYS A 207 -18.46 -1.89 -17.20
C LYS A 207 -17.50 -3.08 -17.11
N ARG A 208 -16.22 -2.88 -17.48
CA ARG A 208 -15.17 -3.91 -17.31
C ARG A 208 -15.04 -4.34 -15.86
N ILE A 209 -14.97 -3.37 -14.94
CA ILE A 209 -14.92 -3.67 -13.49
C ILE A 209 -16.16 -4.44 -13.05
N GLU A 210 -17.35 -4.11 -13.54
CA GLU A 210 -18.58 -4.84 -13.22
C GLU A 210 -18.61 -6.24 -13.83
N GLU A 211 -18.10 -6.41 -15.05
CA GLU A 211 -17.92 -7.72 -15.71
C GLU A 211 -16.97 -8.59 -14.89
N ASP A 212 -15.78 -8.10 -14.56
CA ASP A 212 -14.76 -8.79 -13.75
C ASP A 212 -15.31 -9.17 -12.36
N LEU A 213 -16.10 -8.29 -11.73
CA LEU A 213 -16.74 -8.57 -10.43
C LEU A 213 -17.94 -9.52 -10.53
N SER A 214 -18.58 -9.59 -11.70
CA SER A 214 -19.73 -10.47 -11.93
C SER A 214 -19.33 -11.92 -12.14
N GLU A 215 -18.10 -12.16 -12.61
CA GLU A 215 -17.55 -13.50 -12.74
C GLU A 215 -17.41 -14.13 -11.35
N PRO A 216 -18.20 -15.18 -11.02
CA PRO A 216 -18.11 -15.81 -9.73
C PRO A 216 -16.74 -16.46 -9.59
N TYR A 217 -15.94 -15.95 -8.66
CA TYR A 217 -14.63 -16.52 -8.37
C TYR A 217 -14.77 -18.00 -7.99
N ASP A 218 -14.18 -18.88 -8.79
CA ASP A 218 -14.21 -20.32 -8.54
C ASP A 218 -13.39 -20.65 -7.29
N LYS A 219 -14.10 -20.85 -6.17
CA LYS A 219 -13.52 -21.20 -4.88
C LYS A 219 -12.69 -22.48 -4.92
N SER A 220 -12.84 -23.34 -5.95
CA SER A 220 -12.02 -24.54 -6.14
C SER A 220 -10.57 -24.22 -6.52
N GLN A 221 -10.32 -23.05 -7.13
CA GLN A 221 -8.98 -22.57 -7.49
C GLN A 221 -8.26 -21.84 -6.34
N CYS A 222 -9.02 -21.47 -5.30
CA CYS A 222 -8.51 -20.83 -4.10
C CYS A 222 -7.71 -21.82 -3.26
N HIS A 223 -6.45 -21.53 -2.96
CA HIS A 223 -5.70 -22.35 -2.01
C HIS A 223 -6.41 -22.29 -0.65
N LYS A 224 -6.57 -23.44 0.03
CA LYS A 224 -7.17 -23.52 1.39
C LYS A 224 -6.53 -22.59 2.45
N ASN A 225 -5.36 -22.02 2.16
CA ASN A 225 -4.60 -21.13 3.03
C ASN A 225 -4.51 -19.69 2.48
N ALA A 226 -5.19 -19.39 1.36
CA ALA A 226 -5.18 -18.05 0.75
C ALA A 226 -5.91 -17.03 1.63
N LEU A 227 -6.90 -17.47 2.40
CA LEU A 227 -7.61 -16.69 3.40
C LEU A 227 -7.47 -17.39 4.75
N SER A 228 -6.85 -16.72 5.72
CA SER A 228 -6.86 -17.18 7.10
C SER A 228 -8.18 -16.77 7.74
N PHE A 229 -9.05 -17.74 8.00
CA PHE A 229 -10.28 -17.53 8.78
C PHE A 229 -10.04 -17.58 10.30
N ASN A 230 -8.81 -17.91 10.71
CA ASN A 230 -8.43 -17.90 12.12
C ASN A 230 -8.03 -16.48 12.53
N PHE A 231 -8.64 -15.99 13.61
CA PHE A 231 -8.29 -14.70 14.23
C PHE A 231 -6.82 -14.62 14.67
N TYR A 232 -6.19 -15.76 14.96
CA TYR A 232 -4.79 -15.85 15.37
C TYR A 232 -4.05 -16.88 14.52
N SER A 233 -2.90 -16.49 13.98
CA SER A 233 -2.01 -17.38 13.21
C SER A 233 -1.22 -18.35 14.08
N VAL A 234 -1.17 -18.11 15.40
CA VAL A 234 -0.41 -18.88 16.40
C VAL A 234 -1.26 -19.14 17.64
N SER A 235 -0.86 -20.14 18.44
CA SER A 235 -1.57 -20.50 19.66
C SER A 235 -1.48 -19.39 20.72
N ARG A 236 -2.48 -19.29 21.60
CA ARG A 236 -2.48 -18.33 22.73
C ARG A 236 -1.24 -18.47 23.63
N TRP A 237 -0.73 -19.70 23.78
CA TRP A 237 0.48 -19.99 24.54
C TRP A 237 1.75 -19.45 23.87
N GLU A 238 1.85 -19.53 22.55
CA GLU A 238 2.97 -18.94 21.80
C GLU A 238 2.94 -17.41 21.87
N ILE A 239 1.76 -16.80 21.74
CA ILE A 239 1.58 -15.34 21.93
C ILE A 239 2.05 -14.95 23.34
N PHE A 240 1.58 -15.65 24.37
CA PHE A 240 1.98 -15.39 25.75
C PHE A 240 3.49 -15.51 25.93
N ARG A 241 4.11 -16.59 25.43
CA ARG A 241 5.56 -16.81 25.52
C ARG A 241 6.35 -15.73 24.78
N ALA A 242 5.89 -15.28 23.62
CA ALA A 242 6.52 -14.22 22.85
C ALA A 242 6.43 -12.88 23.59
N CYS A 243 5.25 -12.50 24.08
CA CYS A 243 5.05 -11.28 24.87
C CYS A 243 5.90 -11.28 26.14
N MET A 244 5.94 -12.40 26.87
CA MET A 244 6.76 -12.53 28.07
C MET A 244 8.26 -12.43 27.76
N SER A 245 8.72 -13.07 26.68
CA SER A 245 10.13 -13.00 26.26
C SER A 245 10.52 -11.57 25.86
N ARG A 246 9.64 -10.86 25.15
CA ARG A 246 9.80 -9.44 24.80
C ARG A 246 9.92 -8.57 26.04
N GLU A 247 9.03 -8.76 27.02
CA GLU A 247 9.01 -7.97 28.26
C GLU A 247 10.26 -8.20 29.10
N VAL A 248 10.68 -9.46 29.28
CA VAL A 248 11.93 -9.81 29.97
C VAL A 248 13.15 -9.19 29.27
N LEU A 249 13.17 -9.17 27.94
CA LEU A 249 14.24 -8.54 27.16
C LEU A 249 14.27 -7.02 27.38
N LEU A 250 13.11 -6.35 27.36
CA LEU A 250 13.01 -4.92 27.64
C LEU A 250 13.46 -4.59 29.07
N MET A 251 13.01 -5.35 30.07
CA MET A 251 13.46 -5.19 31.46
C MET A 251 14.96 -5.38 31.64
N ARG A 252 15.56 -6.38 30.97
CA ARG A 252 17.01 -6.62 31.00
C ARG A 252 17.81 -5.47 30.38
N ARG A 253 17.32 -4.90 29.28
CA ARG A 253 17.96 -3.76 28.59
C ARG A 253 17.79 -2.45 29.37
N ASN A 254 16.67 -2.27 30.05
CA ASN A 254 16.36 -1.10 30.90
C ASN A 254 16.83 -1.28 32.36
N LYS A 255 17.83 -2.13 32.62
CA LYS A 255 18.37 -2.38 33.97
C LYS A 255 18.76 -1.09 34.71
N TYR A 256 19.21 -0.06 33.99
CA TYR A 256 19.56 1.25 34.53
C TYR A 256 18.36 2.01 35.12
N LEU A 257 17.17 1.91 34.49
CA LEU A 257 15.91 2.48 34.99
C LEU A 257 15.39 1.72 36.22
N LEU A 258 15.55 0.39 36.24
CA LEU A 258 15.19 -0.44 37.39
C LEU A 258 16.09 -0.17 38.60
N SER A 259 17.38 0.09 38.40
CA SER A 259 18.29 0.47 39.49
C SER A 259 18.02 1.88 40.05
N SER A 260 17.45 2.80 39.26
CA SER A 260 17.04 4.14 39.74
C SER A 260 15.69 4.16 40.46
N LEU A 261 14.91 3.06 40.39
CA LEU A 261 13.64 2.88 41.10
C LEU A 261 13.78 2.13 42.43
N GLN A 262 14.99 1.73 42.81
CA GLN A 262 15.30 1.26 44.16
C GLN A 262 15.58 2.46 45.07
N LEU A 263 14.51 2.95 45.71
CA LEU A 263 14.57 3.62 47.02
C LEU A 263 14.80 2.56 48.11
#